data_AF-A0A2I0JBT1-F1
#
_entry.id   AF-A0A2I0JBT1-F1
#
_cell.length_a   1.000
_cell.length_b   1.000
_cell.length_c   1.000
_cell.angle_alpha   90.00
_cell.angle_beta   90.00
_cell.angle_gamma   90.00
#
_symmetry.space_group_name_H-M   'P 1'
#
loop_
_entity.id
_entity.type
_entity.pdbx_description
1 polymer ?
#
loop_
_entity_poly.entity_id
_entity_poly.type
_entity_poly.pdbx_seq_one_letter_code
_entity_poly.pdbx_strand_id
1 'polypeptide(L)'
;MQGIFERFDRDRSGKIDLGELRDALYSLGYAVPPSVLQVLISRYDDGSCQRVELNFDSFIECGMILKGLTEKFKEKDKDYTGSATVSYDVFLSMTIPFLVSYN
;
A
#
# COMPACT_ATOMS: atom_id res chain seq x y z
N MET A 1 8.38 1.47 12.73
CA MET A 1 7.10 0.90 12.27
C MET A 1 6.66 -0.34 13.07
N GLN A 2 7.51 -0.95 13.90
CA GLN A 2 7.13 -2.07 14.78
C GLN A 2 5.94 -1.74 15.72
N GLY A 3 5.99 -0.64 16.47
CA GLY A 3 4.86 -0.21 17.30
C GLY A 3 3.61 0.25 16.52
N ILE A 4 3.72 0.46 15.21
CA ILE A 4 2.58 0.73 14.32
C ILE A 4 1.94 -0.61 13.92
N PHE A 5 2.76 -1.59 13.55
CA PHE A 5 2.31 -2.95 13.27
C PHE A 5 1.62 -3.60 14.47
N GLU A 6 2.23 -3.57 15.65
CA GLU A 6 1.63 -4.10 16.89
C GLU A 6 0.31 -3.42 17.28
N ARG A 7 0.10 -2.18 16.83
CA ARG A 7 -1.14 -1.44 17.07
C ARG A 7 -2.25 -1.86 16.10
N PHE A 8 -1.89 -2.39 14.94
CA PHE A 8 -2.85 -2.79 13.90
C PHE A 8 -3.07 -4.31 13.83
N ASP A 9 -2.11 -5.13 14.27
CA ASP A 9 -2.28 -6.56 14.59
C ASP A 9 -3.16 -6.68 15.85
N ARG A 10 -4.47 -6.54 15.67
CA ARG A 10 -5.45 -6.45 16.76
C ARG A 10 -5.67 -7.79 17.41
N ASP A 11 -5.58 -8.86 16.63
CA ASP A 11 -5.73 -10.22 17.11
C ASP A 11 -4.43 -10.83 17.66
N ARG A 12 -3.30 -10.11 17.53
CA ARG A 12 -1.95 -10.54 17.95
C ARG A 12 -1.54 -11.84 17.26
N SER A 13 -2.01 -12.04 16.04
CA SER A 13 -1.63 -13.19 15.21
C SER A 13 -0.17 -13.10 14.72
N GLY A 14 0.44 -11.92 14.81
CA GLY A 14 1.74 -11.64 14.20
C GLY A 14 1.64 -11.41 12.68
N LYS A 15 0.42 -11.22 12.17
CA LYS A 15 0.12 -10.94 10.77
C LYS A 15 -0.94 -9.84 10.67
N ILE A 16 -1.08 -9.27 9.49
CA ILE A 16 -2.05 -8.22 9.19
C ILE A 16 -3.00 -8.71 8.11
N ASP A 17 -4.30 -8.78 8.44
CA ASP A 17 -5.32 -9.09 7.46
C ASP A 17 -5.75 -7.86 6.62
N LEU A 18 -6.62 -8.06 5.63
CA LEU A 18 -7.12 -6.99 4.76
C LEU A 18 -7.85 -5.87 5.54
N GLY A 19 -8.60 -6.23 6.58
CA GLY A 19 -9.32 -5.27 7.41
C GLY A 19 -8.37 -4.42 8.24
N GLU A 20 -7.37 -5.05 8.84
CA GLU A 20 -6.32 -4.39 9.62
C GLU A 20 -5.43 -3.51 8.75
N LEU A 21 -5.07 -3.97 7.54
CA LEU A 21 -4.35 -3.17 6.56
C LEU A 21 -5.13 -1.91 6.16
N ARG A 22 -6.43 -2.07 5.88
CA ARG A 22 -7.31 -0.94 5.53
C ARG A 22 -7.35 0.08 6.67
N ASP A 23 -7.55 -0.38 7.89
CA ASP A 23 -7.62 0.49 9.07
C ASP A 23 -6.27 1.18 9.34
N ALA A 24 -5.16 0.48 9.11
CA ALA A 24 -3.81 1.01 9.22
C ALA A 24 -3.55 2.14 8.22
N LEU A 25 -3.84 1.90 6.94
CA LEU A 25 -3.67 2.89 5.87
C LEU A 25 -4.58 4.10 6.09
N TYR A 26 -5.81 3.87 6.53
CA TYR A 26 -6.74 4.95 6.88
C TYR A 26 -6.21 5.80 8.04
N SER A 27 -5.70 5.18 9.10
CA SER A 27 -5.08 5.88 10.23
C SER A 27 -3.80 6.65 9.85
N LEU A 28 -3.15 6.27 8.75
CA LEU A 28 -1.99 6.98 8.19
C LEU A 28 -2.40 8.10 7.21
N GLY A 29 -3.70 8.32 7.01
CA GLY A 29 -4.24 9.37 6.14
C GLY A 29 -4.44 8.95 4.68
N TYR A 30 -4.42 7.64 4.40
CA TYR A 30 -4.60 7.09 3.05
C TYR A 30 -5.95 6.39 2.92
N ALA A 31 -6.87 7.02 2.19
CA ALA A 31 -8.15 6.41 1.82
C ALA A 31 -7.99 5.56 0.54
N VAL A 32 -7.45 4.35 0.69
CA VAL A 32 -7.21 3.45 -0.45
C VAL A 32 -8.52 2.71 -0.81
N PRO A 33 -8.96 2.75 -2.08
CA PRO A 33 -10.16 2.03 -2.50
C PRO A 33 -10.04 0.51 -2.28
N PRO A 34 -11.14 -0.20 -1.93
CA PRO A 34 -11.11 -1.64 -1.71
C PRO A 34 -10.55 -2.46 -2.89
N SER A 35 -10.82 -2.03 -4.13
CA SER A 35 -10.28 -2.65 -5.33
C SER A 35 -8.75 -2.58 -5.42
N VAL A 36 -8.16 -1.46 -4.99
CA VAL A 36 -6.70 -1.27 -4.96
C VAL A 36 -6.09 -2.11 -3.84
N LEU A 37 -6.74 -2.18 -2.67
CA LEU A 37 -6.30 -3.05 -1.58
C LEU A 37 -6.28 -4.53 -1.97
N GLN A 38 -7.28 -5.00 -2.72
CA GLN A 38 -7.29 -6.37 -3.22
C GLN A 38 -6.13 -6.65 -4.18
N VAL A 39 -5.83 -5.72 -5.09
CA VAL A 39 -4.68 -5.84 -6.00
C VAL A 39 -3.37 -5.86 -5.21
N LEU A 40 -3.25 -5.03 -4.18
CA LEU A 40 -2.06 -4.99 -3.32
C LEU A 40 -1.85 -6.33 -2.62
N ILE A 41 -2.88 -6.87 -1.98
CA ILE A 41 -2.81 -8.12 -1.24
C ILE A 41 -2.60 -9.32 -2.16
N SER A 42 -3.16 -9.33 -3.38
CA SER A 42 -2.93 -10.41 -4.34
C SER A 42 -1.46 -10.58 -4.76
N ARG A 43 -0.59 -9.57 -4.50
CA ARG A 43 0.86 -9.70 -4.72
C ARG A 43 1.55 -10.56 -3.67
N TYR A 44 0.92 -10.71 -2.50
CA TYR A 44 1.41 -11.46 -1.35
C TYR A 44 0.64 -12.76 -1.13
N ASP A 45 -0.32 -13.04 -2.00
CA ASP A 45 -0.99 -14.32 -2.06
C ASP A 45 0.04 -15.39 -2.51
N ASP A 46 0.28 -16.37 -1.66
CA ASP A 46 1.18 -17.50 -1.95
C ASP A 46 0.48 -18.61 -2.76
N GLY A 47 -0.77 -18.38 -3.18
CA GLY A 47 -1.58 -19.34 -3.92
C GLY A 47 -2.16 -20.44 -3.02
N SER A 48 -2.02 -20.31 -1.70
CA SER A 48 -2.77 -21.14 -0.77
C SER A 48 -4.25 -20.71 -0.79
N CYS A 49 -5.18 -21.65 -0.69
CA CYS A 49 -6.61 -21.34 -0.56
C CYS A 49 -6.95 -20.68 0.81
N GLN A 50 -5.96 -20.12 1.51
CA GLN A 50 -6.11 -19.46 2.80
C GLN A 50 -6.35 -17.96 2.61
N ARG A 51 -6.78 -17.32 3.70
CA ARG A 51 -6.87 -15.86 3.73
C ARG A 51 -5.46 -15.30 3.59
N VAL A 52 -5.28 -14.36 2.66
CA VAL A 52 -4.00 -13.68 2.50
C VAL A 52 -3.77 -12.79 3.72
N GLU A 53 -2.65 -13.05 4.41
CA GLU A 53 -2.24 -12.37 5.63
C GLU A 53 -0.81 -11.86 5.43
N LEU A 54 -0.59 -10.56 5.68
CA LEU A 54 0.72 -9.94 5.49
C LEU A 54 1.56 -10.15 6.75
N ASN A 55 2.77 -10.66 6.59
CA ASN A 55 3.77 -10.61 7.67
C ASN A 55 4.30 -9.16 7.84
N PHE A 56 5.11 -8.94 8.86
CA PHE A 56 5.68 -7.62 9.14
C PHE A 56 6.41 -7.02 7.93
N ASP A 57 7.30 -7.78 7.30
CA ASP A 57 8.12 -7.26 6.20
C ASP A 57 7.26 -6.87 4.98
N SER A 58 6.28 -7.72 4.61
CA SER A 58 5.31 -7.44 3.55
C SER A 58 4.44 -6.23 3.86
N PHE A 59 4.03 -6.05 5.12
CA PHE A 59 3.27 -4.87 5.55
C PHE A 59 4.10 -3.58 5.40
N ILE A 60 5.37 -3.62 5.82
CA ILE A 60 6.29 -2.48 5.71
C ILE A 60 6.52 -2.12 4.25
N GLU A 61 6.78 -3.12 3.41
CA GLU A 61 6.96 -2.97 1.97
C GLU A 61 5.72 -2.33 1.32
N CYS A 62 4.54 -2.94 1.51
CA CYS A 62 3.26 -2.41 1.05
C CYS A 62 3.05 -0.94 1.43
N GLY A 63 3.27 -0.63 2.70
CA GLY A 63 3.09 0.71 3.24
C GLY A 63 4.02 1.73 2.60
N MET A 64 5.29 1.37 2.36
CA MET A 64 6.26 2.25 1.71
C MET A 64 5.91 2.52 0.24
N ILE A 65 5.51 1.48 -0.50
CA ILE A 65 5.09 1.61 -1.91
C ILE A 65 3.87 2.52 -2.01
N LEU A 66 2.81 2.24 -1.23
CA LEU A 66 1.59 3.02 -1.24
C LEU A 66 1.83 4.49 -0.85
N LYS A 67 2.63 4.72 0.20
CA LYS A 67 3.00 6.06 0.63
C LYS A 67 3.72 6.82 -0.49
N GLY A 68 4.75 6.22 -1.07
CA GLY A 68 5.55 6.89 -2.09
C GLY A 68 4.77 7.17 -3.38
N LEU A 69 3.95 6.21 -3.84
CA LEU A 69 3.05 6.43 -4.99
C LEU A 69 2.03 7.53 -4.70
N THR A 70 1.46 7.56 -3.49
CA THR A 70 0.49 8.60 -3.10
C THR A 70 1.15 9.98 -3.04
N GLU A 71 2.35 10.09 -2.49
CA GLU A 71 3.11 11.35 -2.44
C GLU A 71 3.42 11.86 -3.85
N LYS A 72 3.87 10.96 -4.73
CA LYS A 72 4.12 11.27 -6.15
C LYS A 72 2.84 11.70 -6.86
N PHE A 73 1.70 11.06 -6.58
CA PHE A 73 0.42 11.48 -7.14
C PHE A 73 0.01 12.86 -6.66
N LYS A 74 0.16 13.16 -5.36
CA LYS A 74 -0.13 14.49 -4.77
C LYS A 74 0.73 15.61 -5.37
N GLU A 75 1.97 15.33 -5.78
CA GLU A 75 2.80 16.30 -6.52
C GLU A 75 2.17 16.70 -7.87
N LYS A 76 1.31 15.84 -8.45
CA LYS A 76 0.63 16.07 -9.74
C LYS A 76 -0.80 16.57 -9.57
N ASP A 77 -1.53 16.13 -8.55
CA ASP A 77 -2.88 16.60 -8.20
C ASP A 77 -2.82 17.80 -7.24
N LYS A 78 -2.34 18.95 -7.74
CA LYS A 78 -2.14 20.16 -6.93
C LYS A 78 -3.42 20.77 -6.36
N ASP A 79 -4.54 20.52 -7.04
CA ASP A 79 -5.85 21.05 -6.69
C ASP A 79 -6.67 20.06 -5.82
N TYR A 80 -6.08 18.92 -5.45
CA TYR A 80 -6.71 17.88 -4.62
C TYR A 80 -8.05 17.38 -5.18
N THR A 81 -8.14 17.23 -6.50
CA THR A 81 -9.34 16.80 -7.20
C THR A 81 -9.52 15.27 -7.18
N GLY A 82 -8.48 14.53 -6.78
CA GLY A 82 -8.42 13.08 -6.88
C GLY A 82 -8.10 12.58 -8.30
N SER A 83 -7.70 13.47 -9.22
CA SER A 83 -7.35 13.14 -10.59
C SER A 83 -6.16 13.97 -11.08
N ALA A 84 -5.26 13.35 -11.84
CA ALA A 84 -4.11 14.05 -12.42
C ALA A 84 -3.90 13.59 -13.86
N THR A 85 -3.62 14.53 -14.76
CA THR A 85 -3.16 14.23 -16.12
C THR A 85 -1.63 14.28 -16.15
N VAL A 86 -1.01 13.17 -16.55
CA VAL A 86 0.45 13.06 -16.69
C VAL A 86 0.80 12.56 -18.07
N SER A 87 1.97 12.97 -18.60
CA SER A 87 2.52 12.37 -19.81
C SER A 87 3.06 10.97 -19.51
N TYR A 88 3.23 10.15 -20.55
CA TYR A 88 3.75 8.79 -20.42
C TYR A 88 5.13 8.73 -19.76
N ASP A 89 6.04 9.63 -20.14
CA ASP A 89 7.39 9.74 -19.55
C ASP A 89 7.35 10.06 -18.05
N VAL A 90 6.46 10.98 -17.66
CA VAL A 90 6.23 11.33 -16.25
C VAL A 90 5.65 10.15 -15.48
N PHE A 91 4.70 9.41 -16.08
CA PHE A 91 4.14 8.22 -15.46
C PHE A 91 5.21 7.13 -15.21
N LEU A 92 6.06 6.85 -16.19
CA LEU A 92 7.13 5.85 -16.04
C LEU A 92 8.17 6.29 -15.00
N SER A 93 8.66 7.52 -15.06
CA SER A 93 9.63 8.03 -14.08
C SER A 93 9.08 8.07 -12.64
N MET A 94 7.76 8.25 -12.48
CA MET A 94 7.09 8.17 -11.18
C MET A 94 6.97 6.73 -10.67
N THR A 95 6.73 5.75 -11.54
CA THR A 95 6.38 4.37 -11.13
C THR A 95 7.57 3.41 -11.08
N ILE A 96 8.55 3.57 -11.97
CA ILE A 96 9.73 2.68 -12.08
C ILE A 96 10.50 2.56 -10.75
N PRO A 97 10.76 3.62 -9.97
CA PRO A 97 11.48 3.48 -8.70
C PRO A 97 10.82 2.49 -7.73
N PHE A 98 9.49 2.39 -7.75
CA PHE A 98 8.74 1.46 -6.90
C PHE A 98 8.70 0.04 -7.43
N LEU A 99 9.07 -0.19 -8.70
CA LEU A 99 9.15 -1.51 -9.31
C LEU A 99 10.58 -2.09 -9.23
N VAL A 100 11.60 -1.23 -9.31
CA VAL A 100 13.01 -1.65 -9.41
C VAL A 100 13.68 -1.78 -8.03
N SER A 101 13.21 -1.05 -7.01
CA SER A 101 13.77 -1.13 -5.65
C SER A 101 13.51 -2.44 -4.90
N TYR A 102 12.86 -3.42 -5.53
CA TYR A 102 12.45 -4.69 -4.92
C TYR A 102 13.00 -5.95 -5.62
N ASN A 103 14.14 -5.82 -6.32
CA ASN A 103 15.01 -6.96 -6.65
C ASN A 103 16.30 -6.92 -5.84
#